data_AF-W1YFA3-F1
#
_entry.id   AF-W1YFA3-F1
#
_cell.length_a   1.000
_cell.length_b   1.000
_cell.length_c   1.000
_cell.angle_alpha   90.00
_cell.angle_beta   90.00
_cell.angle_gamma   90.00
#
_symmetry.space_group_name_H-M   'P 1'
#
loop_
_entity.id
_entity.type
_entity.pdbx_description
1 polymer ?
#
loop_
_entity_poly.entity_id
_entity_poly.type
_entity_poly.pdbx_seq_one_letter_code
_entity_poly.pdbx_strand_id
1 'polypeptide(L)' 'FADLKGTLESFLRHMYGDETKVRFRTSFFPFTEPSAEVDISCVMCGGEGCRVCSHTGWLEILGCGMVHPDVLRING' A
#
# COMPACT_ATOMS: atom_id res chain seq x y z
N PHE A 1 1.78 13.23 -3.18
CA PHE A 1 1.83 12.02 -2.32
C PHE A 1 0.53 11.81 -1.54
N ALA A 2 -0.11 12.86 -0.99
CA ALA A 2 -1.43 12.74 -0.34
C ALA A 2 -2.49 12.14 -1.30
N ASP A 3 -2.53 12.59 -2.55
CA ASP A 3 -3.50 12.09 -3.55
C ASP A 3 -3.33 10.59 -3.83
N LEU A 4 -2.07 10.13 -3.93
CA LEU A 4 -1.76 8.71 -4.12
C LEU A 4 -2.25 7.88 -2.92
N LYS A 5 -2.01 8.35 -1.69
CA LYS A 5 -2.50 7.68 -0.49
C LYS A 5 -4.01 7.59 -0.46
N GLY A 6 -4.71 8.70 -0.72
CA GLY A 6 -6.17 8.73 -0.73
C GLY A 6 -6.78 7.84 -1.82
N THR A 7 -6.19 7.86 -3.01
CA THR A 7 -6.59 6.98 -4.12
C THR A 7 -6.46 5.51 -3.74
N LEU A 8 -5.30 5.12 -3.20
CA LEU A 8 -5.06 3.73 -2.80
C LEU A 8 -5.93 3.32 -1.61
N GLU A 9 -6.12 4.18 -0.62
CA GLU A 9 -7.01 3.90 0.50
C GLU A 9 -8.45 3.66 0.03
N SER A 10 -8.98 4.53 -0.84
CA SER A 10 -10.32 4.37 -1.41
C SER A 10 -10.43 3.10 -2.25
N PHE A 11 -9.43 2.80 -3.07
CA PHE A 11 -9.39 1.59 -3.89
C PHE A 11 -9.39 0.32 -3.03
N LEU A 12 -8.55 0.29 -1.99
CA LEU A 12 -8.42 -0.88 -1.12
C LEU A 12 -9.66 -1.11 -0.27
N ARG A 13 -10.28 -0.06 0.27
CA ARG A 13 -11.56 -0.18 0.98
C ARG A 13 -12.68 -0.67 0.05
N HIS A 14 -12.70 -0.19 -1.20
CA HIS A 14 -13.68 -0.68 -2.18
C HIS A 14 -13.48 -2.17 -2.52
N MET A 15 -12.24 -2.65 -2.60
CA MET A 15 -11.96 -4.06 -2.92
C MET A 15 -12.11 -5.01 -1.73
N TYR A 16 -11.69 -4.59 -0.53
CA TYR A 16 -11.54 -5.46 0.64
C TYR A 16 -12.56 -5.18 1.76
N GLY A 17 -13.39 -4.15 1.60
CA GLY A 17 -14.42 -3.73 2.55
C GLY A 17 -14.09 -2.41 3.25
N ASP A 18 -15.11 -1.62 3.55
CA ASP A 18 -14.99 -0.23 4.05
C ASP A 18 -14.22 -0.10 5.37
N GLU A 19 -14.25 -1.14 6.21
CA GLU A 19 -13.55 -1.21 7.50
C GLU A 19 -12.07 -1.60 7.39
N THR A 20 -11.58 -1.87 6.17
CA THR A 20 -10.19 -2.25 5.94
C THR A 20 -9.24 -1.11 6.30
N LYS A 21 -8.38 -1.35 7.29
CA LYS A 21 -7.33 -0.40 7.67
C LYS A 21 -6.17 -0.50 6.70
N VAL A 22 -5.65 0.64 6.27
CA VAL A 22 -4.54 0.74 5.31
C VAL A 22 -3.33 1.38 6.00
N ARG A 23 -2.14 0.81 5.79
CA ARG A 23 -0.87 1.33 6.32
C ARG A 23 0.15 1.46 5.19
N PHE A 24 0.83 2.61 5.16
CA PHE A 24 1.93 2.87 4.23
C PHE A 24 3.26 2.80 5.00
N ARG A 25 4.13 1.87 4.61
CA ARG A 25 5.50 1.74 5.15
C ARG A 25 6.50 2.30 4.15
N THR A 26 7.46 3.09 4.62
CA THR A 26 8.53 3.59 3.75
C THR A 26 9.30 2.42 3.12
N SER A 27 9.51 2.48 1.81
CA SER A 27 10.29 1.49 1.07
C SER A 27 11.11 2.21 -0.02
N PHE A 28 11.76 1.45 -0.90
CA PHE A 28 12.55 1.98 -1.99
C PHE A 28 12.31 1.21 -3.29
N PHE A 29 11.92 1.93 -4.34
CA PHE A 29 11.88 1.42 -5.71
C PHE A 29 12.60 2.41 -6.64
N PRO A 30 13.54 1.97 -7.50
CA PRO A 30 14.35 2.88 -8.32
C PRO A 30 13.56 3.81 -9.26
N PHE A 31 12.32 3.46 -9.58
CA PHE A 31 11.45 4.22 -10.49
C PHE A 31 10.44 5.11 -9.76
N THR A 32 10.46 5.17 -8.41
CA THR A 32 9.61 6.06 -7.62
C THR A 32 10.35 6.75 -6.46
N GLU A 33 10.06 8.02 -6.21
CA GLU A 33 10.54 8.76 -5.05
C GLU A 33 9.56 9.88 -4.66
N PRO A 34 8.96 9.86 -3.44
CA PRO A 34 9.08 8.84 -2.38
C PRO A 34 8.38 7.51 -2.73
N SER A 35 8.83 6.43 -2.07
CA SER A 35 8.35 5.05 -2.24
C SER A 35 7.74 4.49 -0.95
N ALA A 36 6.72 3.64 -1.07
CA ALA A 36 6.08 2.95 0.05
C ALA A 36 5.53 1.57 -0.31
N GLU A 37 5.65 0.63 0.62
CA GLU A 37 4.84 -0.60 0.66
C GLU A 37 3.50 -0.31 1.32
N VAL A 38 2.45 -1.00 0.88
CA VAL A 38 1.10 -0.82 1.42
C VAL A 38 0.58 -2.14 1.96
N ASP A 39 0.25 -2.09 3.25
CA ASP A 39 -0.37 -3.19 3.97
C ASP A 39 -1.84 -2.90 4.23
N ILE A 40 -2.66 -3.95 4.26
CA ILE A 40 -4.03 -3.91 4.77
C ILE A 40 -4.17 -4.73 6.05
N SER A 41 -5.15 -4.36 6.89
CA SER A 41 -5.58 -5.24 7.98
C SER A 41 -6.00 -6.60 7.41
N CYS A 42 -5.60 -7.69 8.06
CA CYS A 42 -5.88 -9.03 7.58
C CYS A 42 -7.39 -9.28 7.50
N VAL A 43 -7.91 -9.43 6.28
CA VAL A 43 -9.35 -9.67 6.01
C VAL A 43 -9.87 -11.00 6.57
N MET A 44 -8.98 -11.94 6.88
CA MET A 44 -9.35 -13.26 7.41
C MET A 44 -9.60 -13.24 8.92
N CYS A 45 -8.98 -12.31 9.66
CA CYS A 45 -9.08 -12.25 11.13
C CYS A 45 -9.36 -10.83 11.67
N GLY A 46 -9.72 -9.88 10.82
CA GLY A 46 -10.00 -8.50 11.24
C GLY A 46 -8.80 -7.75 11.85
N GLY A 47 -7.58 -8.30 11.71
CA GLY A 47 -6.36 -7.76 12.32
C GLY A 47 -5.96 -8.36 13.66
N GLU A 48 -6.68 -9.36 14.20
CA GLU A 48 -6.31 -10.04 15.47
C GLU A 48 -5.00 -10.85 15.37
N GLY A 49 -4.61 -11.23 14.16
CA GLY A 49 -3.47 -12.10 13.90
C GLY A 49 -3.88 -13.56 13.70
N CYS A 50 -3.56 -14.12 12.54
CA CYS A 50 -3.79 -15.53 12.21
C CYS A 50 -2.65 -16.08 11.36
N ARG A 51 -2.72 -17.37 11.02
CA ARG A 51 -1.74 -18.03 10.16
C ARG A 51 -1.52 -17.33 8.82
N VAL A 52 -2.58 -16.74 8.24
CA VAL A 52 -2.51 -16.08 6.92
C VAL A 52 -1.62 -14.83 6.94
N CYS A 53 -1.73 -14.01 7.99
CA CYS A 53 -0.93 -12.80 8.14
C CYS A 53 0.32 -13.02 9.01
N SER A 54 0.76 -14.28 9.20
CA SER A 54 1.87 -14.62 10.09
C SER A 54 1.73 -14.02 11.50
N HIS A 55 0.51 -13.99 12.02
CA HIS A 55 0.15 -13.43 13.33
C HIS A 55 0.44 -11.92 13.52
N THR A 56 0.71 -11.17 12.44
CA THR A 56 0.98 -9.72 12.52
C THR A 56 -0.28 -8.86 12.52
N GLY A 57 -1.40 -9.39 12.00
CA GLY A 57 -2.63 -8.64 11.72
C GLY A 57 -2.58 -7.86 10.40
N TRP A 58 -1.49 -7.91 9.64
CA TRP A 58 -1.29 -7.15 8.41
C TRP A 58 -0.89 -8.04 7.22
N LEU A 59 -1.32 -7.65 6.03
CA LEU A 59 -0.93 -8.27 4.77
C LEU A 59 -0.38 -7.21 3.83
N GLU A 60 0.87 -7.34 3.40
CA GLU A 60 1.43 -6.54 2.31
C GLU A 60 0.80 -6.97 0.99
N ILE A 61 0.28 -6.01 0.21
CA ILE A 61 -0.48 -6.31 -1.01
C ILE A 61 0.00 -5.54 -2.24
N LEU A 62 0.71 -4.42 -2.07
CA LEU A 62 1.24 -3.64 -3.19
C LEU A 62 2.41 -2.74 -2.77
N GLY A 63 3.21 -2.33 -3.75
CA GLY A 63 4.16 -1.23 -3.67
C GLY A 63 3.65 -0.01 -4.46
N CYS A 64 3.93 1.19 -3.97
CA CYS A 64 3.54 2.44 -4.61
C CYS A 64 4.58 3.55 -4.41
N GLY A 65 4.48 4.61 -5.19
CA GLY A 65 5.30 5.80 -5.02
C GLY A 65 5.03 6.84 -6.09
N MET A 66 5.61 8.03 -5.92
CA MET A 66 5.57 9.07 -6.96
C MET A 66 6.60 8.73 -8.04
N VAL A 67 6.24 8.79 -9.32
CA VAL A 67 7.16 8.47 -10.42
C VAL A 67 8.43 9.33 -10.32
N HIS A 68 9.60 8.69 -10.36
CA HIS A 68 10.88 9.37 -10.25
C HIS A 68 11.10 10.31 -11.45
N PRO A 69 11.65 11.52 -11.26
CA PRO A 69 11.80 12.51 -12.34
C PRO A 69 12.57 11.99 -13.57
N ASP A 70 13.59 11.16 -13.38
CA ASP A 70 14.35 10.59 -14.52
C ASP A 70 13.49 9.67 -15.39
N VAL A 71 12.53 8.95 -14.79
CA VAL A 71 11.60 8.12 -15.55
C VAL A 71 10.72 8.98 -16.45
N LEU A 72 10.27 10.15 -15.94
CA LEU A 72 9.49 11.11 -16.73
C LEU A 72 10.34 11.79 -17.81
N ARG A 73 11.60 12.14 -17.52
CA ARG A 73 12.49 12.77 -18.52
C ARG A 73 12.85 11.87 -19.69
N ILE A 74 12.99 10.56 -19.44
CA ILE A 74 13.37 9.60 -20.49
C ILE A 74 12.16 9.25 -21.39
N ASN A 75 10.92 9.39 -20.90
CA ASN A 75 9.73 8.87 -21.58
C ASN A 75 8.58 9.90 -21.78
N GLY A 76 8.77 11.15 -21.37
CA GLY A 76 7.81 12.25 -21.52
C GLY A 76 8.26 13.25 -22.58
#